data_AF-A0A9E4REW0-F1
#
_entry.id   AF-A0A9E4REW0-F1
#
_cell.length_a   1.000
_cell.length_b   1.000
_cell.length_c   1.000
_cell.angle_alpha   90.00
_cell.angle_beta   90.00
_cell.angle_gamma   90.00
#
_symmetry.space_group_name_H-M   'P 1'
#
loop_
_entity.id
_entity.type
_entity.pdbx_description
1 polymer ?
#
loop_
_entity_poly.entity_id
_entity_poly.type
_entity_poly.pdbx_seq_one_letter_code
_entity_poly.pdbx_strand_id
1 'polypeptide(L)'
;MSLGDKGGTDPPPLLVVISGPSGVGKDAVIAQMRTSQPGLTFAVTATTRPMRAGEVDGRDYVFLSTKRFAAMLADDGFLEHAEVYGNRYGVPRQG
;
A
#
# COMPACT_ATOMS: atom_id res chain seq x y z
N MET A 1 -2.20 -46.95 2.09
CA MET A 1 -3.17 -45.97 1.56
C MET A 1 -3.80 -45.26 2.75
N SER A 2 -3.35 -44.05 3.06
CA SER A 2 -3.99 -43.21 4.09
C SER A 2 -4.86 -42.17 3.39
N LEU A 3 -6.09 -42.08 3.85
CA LEU A 3 -7.14 -41.17 3.39
C LEU A 3 -6.73 -39.71 3.63
N GLY A 4 -7.10 -38.87 2.67
CA GLY A 4 -7.74 -37.57 2.94
C GLY A 4 -6.80 -36.41 3.23
N ASP A 5 -6.34 -35.79 2.14
CA ASP A 5 -6.05 -34.35 2.07
C ASP A 5 -7.23 -33.57 2.68
N LYS A 6 -7.02 -32.95 3.85
CA LYS A 6 -7.97 -31.99 4.42
C LYS A 6 -7.67 -30.64 3.78
N GLY A 7 -8.42 -30.35 2.70
CA GLY A 7 -8.44 -29.04 2.07
C GLY A 7 -8.56 -27.91 3.11
N GLY A 8 -7.62 -26.96 3.04
CA GLY A 8 -7.48 -25.86 3.98
C GLY A 8 -8.76 -25.04 4.12
N THR A 9 -9.19 -24.82 5.36
CA THR A 9 -10.41 -24.08 5.72
C THR A 9 -10.13 -22.62 6.04
N ASP A 10 -9.03 -22.06 5.56
CA ASP A 10 -8.76 -20.64 5.79
C ASP A 10 -9.70 -19.81 4.91
N PRO A 11 -10.45 -18.86 5.50
CA PRO A 11 -11.26 -17.95 4.71
C PRO A 11 -10.36 -17.17 3.75
N PRO A 12 -10.87 -16.79 2.57
CA PRO A 12 -10.10 -16.00 1.62
C PRO A 12 -9.61 -14.69 2.26
N PRO A 13 -8.45 -14.16 1.85
CA PRO A 13 -7.91 -12.91 2.41
C PRO A 13 -8.92 -11.76 2.31
N LEU A 14 -9.08 -11.01 3.40
CA LEU A 14 -9.96 -9.84 3.46
C LEU A 14 -9.22 -8.58 2.98
N LEU A 15 -9.73 -7.92 1.94
CA LEU A 15 -9.31 -6.57 1.55
C LEU A 15 -10.19 -5.53 2.25
N VAL A 16 -9.56 -4.64 3.01
CA VAL A 16 -10.22 -3.52 3.68
C VAL A 16 -9.86 -2.21 2.98
N VAL A 17 -10.85 -1.44 2.55
CA VAL A 17 -10.67 -0.13 1.92
C VAL A 17 -11.23 0.96 2.84
N ILE A 18 -10.40 1.95 3.18
CA ILE A 18 -10.79 3.12 3.97
C ILE A 18 -10.86 4.34 3.04
N SER A 19 -12.06 4.88 2.82
CA SER A 19 -12.30 5.98 1.88
C SER A 19 -12.95 7.20 2.54
N GLY A 20 -12.72 8.39 1.99
CA GLY A 20 -13.28 9.66 2.48
C GLY A 20 -12.50 10.88 1.98
N PRO A 21 -13.01 12.11 2.15
CA PRO A 21 -12.37 13.34 1.68
C PRO A 21 -10.96 13.57 2.23
N SER A 22 -10.18 14.46 1.60
CA SER A 22 -8.92 14.92 2.17
C SER A 22 -9.16 15.57 3.54
N GLY A 23 -8.28 15.32 4.52
CA GLY A 23 -8.37 15.89 5.86
C GLY A 23 -9.33 15.18 6.84
N VAL A 24 -10.12 14.18 6.41
CA VAL A 24 -11.07 13.47 7.30
C VAL A 24 -10.41 12.54 8.34
N GLY A 25 -9.09 12.34 8.26
CA GLY A 25 -8.33 11.53 9.22
C GLY A 25 -8.10 10.06 8.85
N LYS A 26 -8.21 9.69 7.57
CA LYS A 26 -7.95 8.31 7.08
C LYS A 26 -6.58 7.78 7.52
N ASP A 27 -5.54 8.59 7.34
CA ASP A 27 -4.16 8.20 7.68
C ASP A 27 -4.00 7.97 9.18
N ALA A 28 -4.72 8.72 10.02
CA ALA A 28 -4.72 8.53 11.48
C ALA A 28 -5.35 7.19 11.87
N VAL A 29 -6.45 6.79 11.22
CA VAL A 29 -7.06 5.47 11.43
C VAL A 29 -6.09 4.36 11.02
N ILE A 30 -5.46 4.47 9.85
CA ILE A 30 -4.47 3.50 9.36
C ILE A 30 -3.30 3.38 10.34
N ALA A 31 -2.78 4.51 10.84
CA ALA A 31 -1.70 4.53 11.82
C ALA A 31 -2.07 3.79 13.11
N GLN A 32 -3.29 3.99 13.62
CA GLN A 32 -3.77 3.27 14.81
C GLN A 32 -3.99 1.78 14.53
N MET A 33 -4.43 1.40 13.33
CA MET A 33 -4.59 -0.01 12.95
C MET A 33 -3.23 -0.72 12.88
N ARG A 34 -2.17 -0.06 12.41
CA ARG A 34 -0.82 -0.61 12.39
C ARG A 34 -0.30 -0.97 13.80
N THR A 35 -0.67 -0.20 14.81
CA THR A 35 -0.23 -0.43 16.20
C THR A 35 -1.11 -1.45 16.92
N SER A 36 -2.41 -1.45 16.65
CA SER A 36 -3.40 -2.29 17.35
C SER A 36 -3.65 -3.66 16.70
N GLN A 37 -3.31 -3.84 15.43
CA GLN A 37 -3.57 -5.09 14.68
C GLN A 37 -2.33 -5.57 13.90
N PRO A 38 -1.38 -6.27 14.56
CA PRO A 38 -0.15 -6.73 13.92
C PRO A 38 -0.36 -7.81 12.84
N GLY A 39 -1.54 -8.42 12.77
CA GLY A 39 -1.89 -9.41 11.74
C GLY A 39 -2.31 -8.80 10.40
N LEU A 40 -2.38 -7.47 10.29
CA LEU A 40 -2.75 -6.79 9.05
C LEU A 40 -1.53 -6.46 8.20
N THR A 41 -1.62 -6.79 6.90
CA THR A 41 -0.72 -6.26 5.88
C THR A 41 -1.30 -4.98 5.30
N PHE A 42 -0.46 -3.97 5.11
CA PHE A 42 -0.86 -2.68 4.56
C PHE A 42 -0.22 -2.50 3.19
N ALA A 43 -1.02 -2.16 2.18
CA ALA A 43 -0.48 -1.74 0.89
C ALA A 43 0.22 -0.38 1.05
N VAL A 44 1.54 -0.35 0.85
CA VAL A 44 2.33 0.88 0.92
C VAL A 44 2.49 1.44 -0.50
N THR A 45 1.79 2.54 -0.77
CA THR A 45 1.81 3.22 -2.07
C THR A 45 3.15 3.94 -2.28
N ALA A 46 3.72 3.85 -3.48
CA ALA A 46 4.84 4.68 -3.88
C ALA A 46 4.36 6.06 -4.36
N THR A 47 5.11 7.12 -4.07
CA THR A 47 4.77 8.47 -4.53
C THR A 47 6.00 9.29 -4.93
N THR A 48 5.81 10.23 -5.87
CA THR A 48 6.82 11.25 -6.20
C THR A 48 6.69 12.53 -5.37
N ARG A 49 5.64 12.62 -4.53
CA ARG A 49 5.48 13.76 -3.62
C ARG A 49 6.64 13.81 -2.64
N PRO A 50 7.19 14.98 -2.31
CA PRO A 50 8.14 15.11 -1.21
C PRO A 50 7.55 14.64 0.11
N MET A 51 8.34 13.89 0.89
CA MET A 51 8.00 13.46 2.23
C MET A 51 7.75 14.67 3.14
N ARG A 52 6.66 14.65 3.91
CA ARG A 52 6.33 15.67 4.93
C ARG A 52 7.00 15.33 6.25
N ALA A 53 7.09 16.33 7.13
CA ALA A 53 7.55 16.12 8.50
C ALA A 53 6.68 15.07 9.21
N GLY A 54 7.34 14.09 9.84
CA GLY A 54 6.68 13.00 10.58
C GLY A 54 6.33 11.76 9.75
N GLU A 55 6.42 11.84 8.41
CA GLU A 55 6.27 10.68 7.53
C GLU A 55 7.56 9.82 7.55
N VAL A 56 7.39 8.52 7.35
CA VAL A 56 8.46 7.52 7.33
C VAL A 56 8.41 6.76 6.01
N ASP A 57 9.53 6.80 5.27
CA ASP A 57 9.70 6.06 4.02
C ASP A 57 9.58 4.54 4.23
N GLY A 58 8.90 3.88 3.29
CA GLY A 58 8.57 2.45 3.35
C GLY A 58 7.44 2.09 4.32
N ARG A 59 6.96 3.03 5.15
CA ARG A 59 5.81 2.83 6.05
C ARG A 59 4.58 3.57 5.58
N ASP A 60 4.70 4.89 5.41
CA ASP A 60 3.57 5.75 5.07
C ASP A 60 3.39 5.79 3.54
N TYR A 61 4.50 5.96 2.83
CA TYR A 61 4.65 5.78 1.38
C TYR A 61 6.05 5.26 1.08
N VAL A 62 6.26 4.76 -0.14
CA VAL A 62 7.61 4.66 -0.72
C VAL A 62 7.89 5.95 -1.48
N PHE A 63 8.74 6.82 -0.95
CA PHE A 63 9.05 8.11 -1.54
C PHE A 63 10.10 7.96 -2.63
N LEU A 64 9.67 8.07 -3.90
CA LEU A 64 10.52 7.90 -5.07
C LEU A 64 10.82 9.24 -5.73
N SER A 65 11.98 9.34 -6.36
CA SER A 65 12.19 10.40 -7.36
C SER A 65 11.31 10.15 -8.58
N THR A 66 10.95 11.23 -9.30
CA THR A 66 10.22 11.13 -10.58
C THR A 66 10.92 10.20 -11.57
N LYS A 67 12.27 10.23 -11.61
CA LYS A 67 13.07 9.34 -12.45
C LYS A 67 12.90 7.87 -12.07
N ARG A 68 12.94 7.54 -10.77
CA ARG A 68 12.77 6.15 -10.30
C ARG A 68 11.35 5.65 -10.52
N PHE A 69 10.35 6.49 -10.28
CA PHE A 69 8.95 6.15 -10.55
C PHE A 69 8.75 5.84 -12.04
N ALA A 70 9.29 6.69 -12.93
CA ALA A 70 9.20 6.47 -14.38
C ALA A 70 9.88 5.17 -14.83
N ALA A 71 11.04 4.83 -14.25
CA ALA A 71 11.70 3.56 -14.53
C ALA A 71 10.84 2.37 -14.09
N MET A 72 10.29 2.39 -12.88
CA MET A 72 9.40 1.32 -12.40
C MET A 72 8.12 1.22 -13.25
N LEU A 73 7.60 2.34 -13.73
CA LEU A 73 6.44 2.35 -14.61
C LEU A 73 6.73 1.69 -15.96
N ALA A 74 7.93 1.92 -16.54
CA ALA A 74 8.35 1.30 -17.78
C ALA A 74 8.57 -0.22 -17.65
N ASP A 75 8.89 -0.68 -16.44
CA ASP A 75 9.12 -2.10 -16.12
C ASP A 75 7.85 -2.82 -15.60
N ASP A 76 6.65 -2.28 -15.86
CA ASP A 76 5.38 -2.82 -15.36
C ASP A 76 5.35 -3.04 -13.84
N GLY A 77 6.03 -2.18 -13.08
CA GLY A 77 6.30 -2.35 -11.64
C GLY A 77 5.14 -2.01 -10.69
N PHE A 78 4.02 -1.50 -11.21
CA PHE A 78 2.85 -1.11 -10.41
C PHE A 78 1.60 -1.92 -10.78
N LEU A 79 0.77 -2.26 -9.78
CA LEU A 79 -0.56 -2.85 -9.98
C LEU A 79 -1.54 -1.81 -10.54
N GLU A 80 -1.44 -0.60 -10.02
CA GLU A 80 -2.19 0.58 -10.45
C GLU A 80 -1.34 1.84 -10.21
N HIS A 81 -1.59 2.89 -10.99
CA HIS A 81 -0.96 4.18 -10.79
C HIS A 81 -1.85 5.34 -11.27
N ALA A 82 -1.65 6.53 -10.69
CA ALA A 82 -2.36 7.75 -11.05
C ALA A 82 -1.50 8.99 -10.83
N GLU A 83 -1.87 10.09 -11.49
CA GLU A 83 -1.34 11.42 -11.22
C GLU A 83 -2.38 12.24 -10.46
N VAL A 84 -1.98 12.82 -9.33
CA VAL A 84 -2.85 13.56 -8.42
C VAL A 84 -2.11 14.82 -7.97
N TYR A 85 -2.66 15.99 -8.29
CA TYR A 85 -2.07 17.29 -8.00
C TYR A 85 -0.59 17.41 -8.43
N GLY A 86 -0.26 16.90 -9.62
CA GLY A 86 1.10 16.93 -10.18
C GLY A 86 2.10 15.96 -9.54
N ASN A 87 1.65 15.11 -8.62
CA ASN A 87 2.45 14.03 -8.05
C ASN A 87 1.95 12.68 -8.54
N ARG A 88 2.84 11.72 -8.73
CA ARG A 88 2.49 10.36 -9.14
C ARG A 88 2.35 9.47 -7.92
N TYR A 89 1.43 8.54 -8.01
CA TYR A 89 1.14 7.54 -6.98
C TYR A 89 0.98 6.18 -7.66
N GLY A 90 1.50 5.11 -7.06
CA GLY A 90 1.31 3.77 -7.59
C GLY A 90 1.51 2.69 -6.54
N VAL A 91 0.75 1.60 -6.65
CA VAL A 91 0.84 0.45 -5.74
C VAL A 91 1.88 -0.53 -6.32
N PRO A 92 3.04 -0.74 -5.69
CA PRO A 92 4.04 -1.67 -6.22
C PRO A 92 3.50 -3.10 -6.33
N ARG A 93 3.88 -3.84 -7.37
CA ARG A 93 3.47 -5.26 -7.54
C ARG A 93 4.13 -6.20 -6.55
N GLN A 94 5.28 -5.80 -6.04
CA GLN A 94 6.06 -6.55 -5.06
C GLN A 94 6.20 -5.68 -3.83
N GLY A 95 5.77 -6.20 -2.69
CA GLY A 95 5.78 -5.57 -1.37
C GLY A 95 5.93 -6.62 -0.29
#